data_AF-A0A7W9XMV8-F1
#
_entry.id   AF-A0A7W9XMV8-F1
#
_cell.length_a   1.000
_cell.length_b   1.000
_cell.length_c   1.000
_cell.angle_alpha   90.00
_cell.angle_beta   90.00
_cell.angle_gamma   90.00
#
_symmetry.space_group_name_H-M   'P 1'
#
loop_
_entity.id
_entity.type
_entity.pdbx_description
1 polymer ?
#
loop_
_entity_poly.entity_id
_entity_poly.type
_entity_poly.pdbx_seq_one_letter_code
_entity_poly.pdbx_strand_id
1 'polypeptide(L)'
;MLKYGLFLLVFTFTFQSSRAQGVRLDSERWITTSLGHLYFIDKKVYYNFVGYAGVKEHYSIVNDTLIMTDIYHTSADNFKKERRDDFKFLIRHVDHNHLYIKAIDPNAIKLAGNTTYDFKNFKNSYDKNIEFEKIYFLSSTCFGDCPQLAIEIWPNGDYHLKAGDHAEPYKGDYKGKLSSSQTDSLNYLLKHSELKKMNNWEQGNQVADAPNYYFAIDFTNTKKKLSITTNEPPLNIIDLVNFMISSYKKVNLVPVINNK
;
A
#
# COMPACT_ATOMS: atom_id res chain seq x y z
N MET A 1 68.61 40.46 -18.14
CA MET A 1 67.69 39.30 -18.25
C MET A 1 67.29 38.87 -16.85
N LEU A 2 66.06 39.15 -16.40
CA LEU A 2 65.41 38.38 -15.34
C LEU A 2 63.89 38.66 -15.46
N LYS A 3 63.13 37.58 -15.60
CA LYS A 3 61.72 37.57 -16.03
C LYS A 3 60.79 37.87 -14.85
N TYR A 4 59.83 38.77 -15.06
CA TYR A 4 58.68 38.97 -14.17
C TYR A 4 57.77 37.74 -14.23
N GLY A 5 57.57 37.08 -13.09
CA GLY A 5 56.62 35.98 -12.91
C GLY A 5 55.21 36.54 -12.68
N LEU A 6 54.32 36.31 -13.64
CA LEU A 6 52.90 36.61 -13.58
C LEU A 6 52.20 35.48 -12.80
N PHE A 7 51.78 35.72 -11.56
CA PHE A 7 50.94 34.80 -10.79
C PHE A 7 49.49 34.92 -11.27
N LEU A 8 49.01 33.94 -12.03
CA LEU A 8 47.63 33.85 -12.50
C LEU A 8 46.81 33.08 -11.46
N LEU A 9 45.99 33.81 -10.70
CA LEU A 9 45.08 33.26 -9.69
C LEU A 9 43.83 32.76 -10.40
N VAL A 10 43.79 31.46 -10.71
CA VAL A 10 42.63 30.81 -11.32
C VAL A 10 41.59 30.55 -10.23
N PHE A 11 40.57 31.41 -10.16
CA PHE A 11 39.35 31.17 -9.39
C PHE A 11 38.55 30.05 -10.10
N THR A 12 38.75 28.80 -9.68
CA THR A 12 37.87 27.70 -10.08
C THR A 12 36.54 27.89 -9.36
N PHE A 13 35.57 28.49 -10.05
CA PHE A 13 34.16 28.34 -9.70
C PHE A 13 33.80 26.85 -9.83
N THR A 14 33.96 26.10 -8.74
CA THR A 14 33.29 24.82 -8.62
C THR A 14 31.80 25.13 -8.56
N PHE A 15 31.12 25.01 -9.69
CA PHE A 15 29.68 24.78 -9.70
C PHE A 15 29.45 23.50 -8.90
N GLN A 16 29.25 23.64 -7.58
CA GLN A 16 28.49 22.67 -6.82
C GLN A 16 27.10 22.71 -7.45
N SER A 17 26.89 21.85 -8.44
CA SER A 17 25.56 21.37 -8.76
C SER A 17 25.05 20.78 -7.45
N SER A 18 24.27 21.57 -6.71
CA SER A 18 23.42 21.08 -5.66
C SER A 18 22.57 20.00 -6.30
N ARG A 19 22.97 18.75 -6.11
CA ARG A 19 22.12 17.60 -6.38
C ARG A 19 20.96 17.74 -5.41
N ALA A 20 19.95 18.49 -5.82
CA ALA A 20 18.60 18.24 -5.35
C ALA A 20 18.30 16.81 -5.78
N GLN A 21 18.65 15.84 -4.94
CA GLN A 21 17.95 14.56 -4.91
C GLN A 21 16.53 14.87 -4.41
N GLY A 22 15.76 15.53 -5.28
CA GLY A 22 14.36 15.82 -5.04
C GLY A 22 13.64 14.49 -5.11
N VAL A 23 13.06 14.07 -3.99
CA VAL A 23 12.21 12.89 -3.98
C VAL A 23 11.08 13.10 -4.97
N ARG A 24 10.95 12.16 -5.91
CA ARG A 24 9.82 12.13 -6.82
C ARG A 24 8.61 11.64 -6.06
N LEU A 25 7.76 12.58 -5.68
CA LEU A 25 6.51 12.34 -4.93
C LEU A 25 5.69 11.18 -5.53
N ASP A 26 5.68 11.07 -6.86
CA ASP A 26 4.96 10.09 -7.67
C ASP A 26 5.60 8.70 -7.74
N SER A 27 6.77 8.50 -7.14
CA SER A 27 7.48 7.20 -7.12
C SER A 27 7.31 6.42 -5.82
N GLU A 28 6.58 6.98 -4.86
CA GLU A 28 6.53 6.51 -3.48
C GLU A 28 5.08 6.25 -3.03
N ARG A 29 4.95 5.40 -2.02
CA ARG A 29 3.67 5.17 -1.32
C ARG A 29 3.68 5.94 -0.01
N TRP A 30 2.64 6.71 0.23
CA TRP A 30 2.55 7.61 1.37
C TRP A 30 1.41 7.19 2.29
N ILE A 31 1.65 7.18 3.60
CA ILE A 31 0.65 6.79 4.61
C ILE A 31 0.62 7.77 5.78
N THR A 32 -0.57 8.08 6.31
CA THR A 32 -0.74 8.90 7.51
C THR A 32 -0.69 8.04 8.78
N THR A 33 -0.70 8.69 9.94
CA THR A 33 -0.86 8.01 11.24
C THR A 33 -2.19 7.28 11.39
N SER A 34 -3.22 7.72 10.67
CA SER A 34 -4.58 7.17 10.67
C SER A 34 -4.89 6.24 9.49
N LEU A 35 -3.86 5.69 8.83
CA LEU A 35 -3.99 4.80 7.66
C LEU A 35 -4.62 5.43 6.41
N GLY A 36 -4.74 6.77 6.39
CA GLY A 36 -4.93 7.50 5.15
C GLY A 36 -3.74 7.30 4.22
N HIS A 37 -3.93 7.39 2.92
CA HIS A 37 -2.87 7.10 1.96
C HIS A 37 -2.87 8.04 0.76
N LEU A 38 -1.73 8.08 0.08
CA LEU A 38 -1.57 8.71 -1.22
C LEU A 38 -0.52 7.93 -2.02
N TYR A 39 -0.86 7.45 -3.20
CA TYR A 39 0.10 6.76 -4.06
C TYR A 39 -0.30 6.86 -5.53
N PHE A 40 0.67 6.59 -6.42
CA PHE A 40 0.56 6.85 -7.84
C PHE A 40 0.89 5.58 -8.63
N ILE A 41 -0.04 5.13 -9.47
CA ILE A 41 0.12 3.95 -10.33
C ILE A 41 -0.59 4.25 -11.65
N ASP A 42 0.06 3.93 -12.78
CA ASP A 42 -0.52 4.03 -14.12
C ASP A 42 -1.18 5.38 -14.43
N LYS A 43 -0.51 6.48 -14.05
CA LYS A 43 -0.98 7.88 -14.18
C LYS A 43 -2.20 8.26 -13.32
N LYS A 44 -2.66 7.33 -12.48
CA LYS A 44 -3.71 7.57 -11.49
C LYS A 44 -3.10 7.97 -10.16
N VAL A 45 -3.91 8.64 -9.34
CA VAL A 45 -3.61 8.90 -7.93
C VAL A 45 -4.70 8.27 -7.08
N TYR A 46 -4.28 7.39 -6.20
CA TYR A 46 -5.12 6.73 -5.20
C TYR A 46 -4.93 7.44 -3.88
N TYR A 47 -6.03 7.75 -3.20
CA TYR A 47 -6.00 8.51 -1.97
C TYR A 47 -6.99 7.96 -0.95
N ASN A 48 -6.69 8.20 0.32
CA ASN A 48 -7.65 8.15 1.41
C ASN A 48 -7.38 9.32 2.34
N PHE A 49 -8.25 10.32 2.28
CA PHE A 49 -8.23 11.50 3.13
C PHE A 49 -9.35 11.36 4.17
N VAL A 50 -8.99 11.03 5.42
CA VAL A 50 -9.96 10.96 6.55
C VAL A 50 -11.13 10.01 6.25
N GLY A 51 -10.83 8.81 5.78
CA GLY A 51 -11.84 7.79 5.46
C GLY A 51 -12.52 7.97 4.11
N TYR A 52 -12.28 9.08 3.41
CA TYR A 52 -12.73 9.26 2.03
C TYR A 52 -11.69 8.68 1.07
N ALA A 53 -11.85 7.40 0.76
CA ALA A 53 -11.05 6.69 -0.22
C ALA A 53 -11.54 6.95 -1.65
N GLY A 54 -10.61 7.04 -2.59
CA GLY A 54 -10.95 7.18 -4.01
C GLY A 54 -9.73 7.16 -4.92
N VAL A 55 -10.01 7.30 -6.20
CA VAL A 55 -9.02 7.36 -7.27
C VAL A 55 -9.33 8.56 -8.17
N LYS A 56 -8.29 9.23 -8.65
CA LYS A 56 -8.39 10.12 -9.82
C LYS A 56 -7.59 9.53 -10.96
N GLU A 57 -8.20 9.54 -12.14
CA GLU A 57 -7.65 8.94 -13.36
C GLU A 57 -6.43 9.70 -13.89
N HIS A 58 -6.27 10.96 -13.49
CA HIS A 58 -5.16 11.81 -13.93
C HIS A 58 -4.58 12.61 -12.77
N TYR A 59 -3.28 12.85 -12.82
CA TYR A 59 -2.62 13.85 -11.98
C TYR A 59 -1.50 14.57 -12.74
N SER A 60 -1.11 15.72 -12.23
CA SER A 60 0.12 16.42 -12.62
C SER A 60 0.72 17.11 -11.41
N ILE A 61 2.04 17.32 -11.45
CA ILE A 61 2.77 18.09 -10.43
C ILE A 61 3.37 19.29 -11.16
N VAL A 62 2.88 20.48 -10.83
CA VAL A 62 3.33 21.74 -11.42
C VAL A 62 3.90 22.60 -10.31
N ASN A 63 5.22 22.82 -10.34
CA ASN A 63 5.98 23.46 -9.27
C ASN A 63 5.74 22.77 -7.91
N ASP A 64 5.13 23.48 -6.97
CA ASP A 64 4.78 23.03 -5.62
C ASP A 64 3.32 22.56 -5.52
N THR A 65 2.63 22.31 -6.64
CA THR A 65 1.21 21.95 -6.62
C THR A 65 0.97 20.58 -7.25
N LEU A 66 0.40 19.66 -6.46
CA LEU A 66 -0.22 18.43 -6.95
C LEU A 66 -1.63 18.77 -7.44
N ILE A 67 -1.92 18.48 -8.70
CA ILE A 67 -3.22 18.64 -9.32
C ILE A 67 -3.75 17.25 -9.62
N MET A 68 -4.81 16.83 -8.95
CA MET A 68 -5.56 15.61 -9.28
C MET A 68 -6.77 16.01 -10.14
N THR A 69 -7.11 15.23 -11.16
CA THR A 69 -8.13 15.63 -12.14
C THR A 69 -9.15 14.51 -12.38
N ASP A 70 -10.43 14.87 -12.32
CA ASP A 70 -11.52 14.08 -12.88
C ASP A 70 -11.91 14.60 -14.25
N ILE A 71 -12.10 13.67 -15.19
CA ILE A 71 -12.67 13.94 -16.51
C ILE A 71 -13.92 13.08 -16.63
N TYR A 72 -15.08 13.69 -16.86
CA TYR A 72 -16.36 12.98 -16.84
C TYR A 72 -17.40 13.60 -17.77
N HIS A 73 -18.42 12.81 -18.09
CA HIS A 73 -19.60 13.24 -18.85
C HIS A 73 -20.84 13.08 -17.95
N THR A 74 -21.80 13.99 -18.05
CA THR A 74 -23.03 13.95 -17.23
C THR A 74 -24.29 13.84 -18.08
N SER A 75 -25.32 13.21 -17.51
CA SER A 75 -26.65 13.14 -18.12
C SER A 75 -27.30 14.53 -18.29
N ALA A 76 -26.89 15.53 -17.49
CA ALA A 76 -27.39 16.90 -17.59
C ALA A 76 -27.14 17.53 -18.98
N ASP A 77 -26.09 17.11 -19.69
CA ASP A 77 -25.80 17.52 -21.07
C ASP A 77 -25.99 16.35 -22.07
N ASN A 78 -26.78 15.32 -21.73
CA ASN A 78 -26.90 14.08 -22.50
C ASN A 78 -25.54 13.44 -22.83
N PHE A 79 -24.58 13.52 -21.91
CA PHE A 79 -23.21 13.04 -22.06
C PHE A 79 -22.42 13.67 -23.23
N LYS A 80 -22.91 14.76 -23.85
CA LYS A 80 -22.28 15.38 -25.02
C LYS A 80 -21.08 16.26 -24.69
N LYS A 81 -20.96 16.71 -23.44
CA LYS A 81 -19.89 17.60 -22.99
C LYS A 81 -18.99 16.87 -22.01
N GLU A 82 -17.71 16.88 -22.31
CA GLU A 82 -16.67 16.53 -21.35
C GLU A 82 -16.55 17.66 -20.33
N ARG A 83 -16.53 17.28 -19.05
CA ARG A 83 -16.31 18.16 -17.91
C ARG A 83 -15.02 17.76 -17.23
N ARG A 84 -14.35 18.75 -16.64
CA ARG A 84 -13.08 18.59 -15.95
C ARG A 84 -13.15 19.29 -14.60
N ASP A 85 -12.90 18.53 -13.54
CA ASP A 85 -12.73 19.05 -12.19
C ASP A 85 -11.29 18.81 -11.73
N ASP A 86 -10.59 19.90 -11.42
CA ASP A 86 -9.25 19.86 -10.84
C ASP A 86 -9.32 20.01 -9.31
N PHE A 87 -8.46 19.29 -8.61
CA PHE A 87 -8.28 19.31 -7.16
C PHE A 87 -6.80 19.65 -6.88
N LYS A 88 -6.55 20.84 -6.33
CA LYS A 88 -5.21 21.40 -6.15
C LYS A 88 -4.76 21.31 -4.71
N PHE A 89 -3.58 20.73 -4.53
CA PHE A 89 -2.92 20.55 -3.25
C PHE A 89 -1.53 21.19 -3.30
N LEU A 90 -1.27 22.12 -2.40
CA LEU A 90 0.06 22.69 -2.19
C LEU A 90 0.94 21.65 -1.48
N ILE A 91 2.02 21.24 -2.13
CA ILE A 91 3.13 20.47 -1.60
C ILE A 91 4.01 21.42 -0.79
N ARG A 92 3.81 21.43 0.53
CA ARG A 92 4.56 22.28 1.45
C ARG A 92 5.98 21.79 1.65
N HIS A 93 6.16 20.47 1.62
CA HIS A 93 7.46 19.83 1.80
C HIS A 93 7.40 18.37 1.32
N VAL A 94 8.48 17.90 0.72
CA VAL A 94 8.65 16.50 0.32
C VAL A 94 10.12 16.10 0.47
N ASP A 95 10.38 15.02 1.20
CA ASP A 95 11.69 14.39 1.32
C ASP A 95 11.56 12.86 1.34
N HIS A 96 12.63 12.13 1.69
CA HIS A 96 12.61 10.66 1.67
C HIS A 96 11.69 10.02 2.72
N ASN A 97 11.29 10.78 3.73
CA ASN A 97 10.55 10.33 4.89
C ASN A 97 9.15 10.93 4.96
N HIS A 98 9.01 12.21 4.61
CA HIS A 98 7.79 12.98 4.83
C HIS A 98 7.30 13.68 3.56
N LEU A 99 5.98 13.74 3.45
CA LEU A 99 5.25 14.53 2.48
C LEU A 99 4.18 15.34 3.21
N TYR A 100 4.20 16.66 3.04
CA TYR A 100 3.20 17.56 3.58
C TYR A 100 2.41 18.20 2.45
N ILE A 101 1.11 17.95 2.39
CA ILE A 101 0.22 18.58 1.40
C ILE A 101 -0.96 19.28 2.07
N LYS A 102 -1.44 20.36 1.46
CA LYS A 102 -2.63 21.10 1.90
C LYS A 102 -3.54 21.41 0.72
N ALA A 103 -4.84 21.14 0.86
CA ALA A 103 -5.83 21.57 -0.11
C ALA A 103 -5.88 23.11 -0.22
N ILE A 104 -5.83 23.64 -1.43
CA ILE A 104 -5.78 25.11 -1.67
C ILE A 104 -6.92 25.66 -2.52
N ASP A 105 -7.68 24.81 -3.22
CA ASP A 105 -8.84 25.22 -4.01
C ASP A 105 -10.14 24.62 -3.46
N PRO A 106 -11.32 25.16 -3.83
CA PRO A 106 -12.60 24.70 -3.30
C PRO A 106 -12.87 23.20 -3.50
N ASN A 107 -12.47 22.62 -4.64
CA ASN A 107 -12.70 21.20 -4.90
C ASN A 107 -11.83 20.33 -3.99
N ALA A 108 -10.54 20.64 -3.85
CA ALA A 108 -9.65 19.92 -2.93
C ALA A 108 -10.09 20.09 -1.46
N ILE A 109 -10.55 21.29 -1.06
CA ILE A 109 -11.04 21.52 0.30
C ILE A 109 -12.31 20.71 0.57
N LYS A 110 -13.23 20.61 -0.40
CA LYS A 110 -14.40 19.74 -0.28
C LYS A 110 -14.01 18.26 -0.17
N LEU A 111 -12.98 17.84 -0.89
CA LEU A 111 -12.50 16.46 -0.93
C LEU A 111 -11.77 16.03 0.35
N ALA A 112 -10.86 16.86 0.84
CA ALA A 112 -9.89 16.49 1.88
C ALA A 112 -9.95 17.40 3.13
N GLY A 113 -10.84 18.39 3.16
CA GLY A 113 -10.89 19.39 4.22
C GLY A 113 -9.76 20.43 4.12
N ASN A 114 -9.83 21.45 4.98
CA ASN A 114 -8.85 22.53 5.04
C ASN A 114 -7.72 22.24 6.06
N THR A 115 -7.15 21.02 6.01
CA THR A 115 -6.04 20.61 6.88
C THR A 115 -4.76 20.39 6.10
N THR A 116 -3.62 20.35 6.80
CA THR A 116 -2.36 19.86 6.24
C THR A 116 -2.22 18.39 6.58
N TYR A 117 -2.05 17.55 5.56
CA TYR A 117 -1.78 16.14 5.74
C TYR A 117 -0.29 15.93 5.91
N ASP A 118 0.09 15.20 6.97
CA ASP A 118 1.43 14.67 7.19
C ASP A 118 1.43 13.20 6.80
N PHE A 119 2.10 12.93 5.68
CA PHE A 119 2.33 11.60 5.20
C PHE A 119 3.76 11.17 5.50
N LYS A 120 3.89 9.90 5.86
CA LYS A 120 5.18 9.20 5.94
C LYS A 120 5.34 8.29 4.74
N ASN A 121 6.57 8.16 4.26
CA ASN A 121 6.87 7.19 3.23
C ASN A 121 6.71 5.77 3.80
N PHE A 122 5.80 5.01 3.19
CA PHE A 122 5.45 3.65 3.60
C PHE A 122 6.66 2.69 3.56
N LYS A 123 7.65 2.92 2.69
CA LYS A 123 8.86 2.10 2.66
C LYS A 123 9.68 2.17 3.95
N ASN A 124 9.49 3.23 4.74
CA ASN A 124 10.18 3.43 6.00
C ASN A 124 9.36 2.91 7.20
N SER A 125 8.13 2.42 6.97
CA SER A 125 7.33 1.77 8.00
C SER A 125 7.96 0.42 8.33
N TYR A 126 8.58 0.29 9.50
CA TYR A 126 9.20 -0.97 9.93
C TYR A 126 9.05 -1.19 11.43
N ASP A 127 8.41 -2.29 11.82
CA ASP A 127 8.30 -2.72 13.21
C ASP A 127 9.08 -4.02 13.43
N LYS A 128 10.31 -3.88 13.93
CA LYS A 128 11.19 -5.00 14.24
C LYS A 128 10.62 -5.99 15.26
N ASN A 129 9.63 -5.58 16.06
CA ASN A 129 9.09 -6.36 17.17
C ASN A 129 7.91 -7.25 16.75
N ILE A 130 7.57 -7.28 15.45
CA ILE A 130 6.55 -8.20 14.95
C ILE A 130 7.14 -9.61 14.91
N GLU A 131 6.63 -10.44 15.81
CA GLU A 131 6.88 -11.88 15.92
C GLU A 131 5.53 -12.55 16.16
N PHE A 132 5.27 -13.65 15.45
CA PHE A 132 4.00 -14.36 15.49
C PHE A 132 4.20 -15.83 15.90
N GLU A 133 3.16 -16.43 16.47
CA GLU A 133 3.07 -17.87 16.72
C GLU A 133 2.30 -18.57 15.60
N LYS A 134 1.27 -17.90 15.08
CA LYS A 134 0.46 -18.41 13.99
C LYS A 134 -0.26 -17.29 13.26
N ILE A 135 -0.36 -17.42 11.94
CA ILE A 135 -1.14 -16.57 11.06
C ILE A 135 -2.29 -17.39 10.51
N TYR A 136 -3.49 -16.81 10.51
CA TYR A 136 -4.69 -17.39 9.92
C TYR A 136 -5.20 -16.44 8.84
N PHE A 137 -5.52 -16.98 7.68
CA PHE A 137 -6.12 -16.22 6.59
C PHE A 137 -7.26 -17.02 5.98
N LEU A 138 -8.42 -16.38 5.82
CA LEU A 138 -9.56 -16.92 5.10
C LEU A 138 -9.90 -15.99 3.94
N SER A 139 -10.26 -16.56 2.80
CA SER A 139 -10.88 -15.83 1.69
C SER A 139 -12.19 -16.49 1.29
N SER A 140 -13.22 -15.68 1.02
CA SER A 140 -14.47 -16.13 0.41
C SER A 140 -14.36 -16.15 -1.12
N THR A 141 -15.38 -16.73 -1.76
CA THR A 141 -15.60 -16.58 -3.21
C THR A 141 -16.16 -15.19 -3.54
N CYS A 142 -16.24 -14.90 -4.84
CA CYS A 142 -16.89 -13.74 -5.44
C CYS A 142 -17.67 -14.20 -6.69
N PHE A 143 -18.30 -13.30 -7.45
CA PHE A 143 -18.99 -13.69 -8.71
C PHE A 143 -18.03 -14.24 -9.79
N GLY A 144 -16.72 -14.00 -9.66
CA GLY A 144 -15.67 -14.57 -10.50
C GLY A 144 -14.82 -15.62 -9.78
N ASP A 145 -13.59 -15.81 -10.26
CA ASP A 145 -12.67 -16.87 -9.80
C ASP A 145 -11.89 -16.54 -8.53
N CYS A 146 -12.55 -15.95 -7.52
CA CYS A 146 -11.91 -15.70 -6.24
C CYS A 146 -11.78 -17.01 -5.45
N PRO A 147 -10.56 -17.48 -5.16
CA PRO A 147 -10.36 -18.76 -4.50
C PRO A 147 -10.87 -18.73 -3.06
N GLN A 148 -11.61 -19.75 -2.67
CA GLN A 148 -11.95 -20.00 -1.28
C GLN A 148 -10.77 -20.69 -0.59
N LEU A 149 -10.13 -20.01 0.35
CA LEU A 149 -8.92 -20.49 1.01
C LEU A 149 -9.10 -20.39 2.53
N ALA A 150 -8.59 -21.37 3.25
CA ALA A 150 -8.20 -21.23 4.64
C ALA A 150 -6.74 -21.61 4.80
N ILE A 151 -5.90 -20.65 5.14
CA ILE A 151 -4.45 -20.78 5.23
C ILE A 151 -4.02 -20.58 6.68
N GLU A 152 -3.16 -21.47 7.16
CA GLU A 152 -2.47 -21.32 8.43
C GLU A 152 -0.96 -21.40 8.22
N ILE A 153 -0.22 -20.48 8.83
CA ILE A 153 1.24 -20.41 8.70
C ILE A 153 1.88 -20.29 10.09
N TRP A 154 2.89 -21.12 10.35
CA TRP A 154 3.71 -21.10 11.56
C TRP A 154 5.07 -20.42 11.30
N PRO A 155 5.82 -20.05 12.36
CA PRO A 155 7.01 -19.21 12.23
C PRO A 155 8.16 -19.92 11.50
N ASN A 156 8.17 -21.26 11.56
CA ASN A 156 9.11 -22.12 10.84
C ASN A 156 8.75 -22.32 9.36
N GLY A 157 7.73 -21.62 8.86
CA GLY A 157 7.23 -21.72 7.49
C GLY A 157 6.31 -22.91 7.23
N ASP A 158 5.98 -23.72 8.24
CA ASP A 158 4.97 -24.77 8.04
C ASP A 158 3.66 -24.12 7.59
N TYR A 159 3.03 -24.74 6.60
CA TYR A 159 1.93 -24.16 5.86
C TYR A 159 0.82 -25.19 5.75
N HIS A 160 -0.38 -24.82 6.18
CA HIS A 160 -1.59 -25.63 6.02
C HIS A 160 -2.58 -24.87 5.15
N LEU A 161 -3.20 -25.58 4.22
CA LEU A 161 -4.22 -25.06 3.33
C LEU A 161 -5.42 -25.98 3.37
N LYS A 162 -6.59 -25.39 3.60
CA LYS A 162 -7.86 -25.98 3.20
C LYS A 162 -8.39 -25.21 2.00
N ALA A 163 -8.36 -25.85 0.83
CA ALA A 163 -8.78 -25.29 -0.44
C ALA A 163 -10.24 -25.65 -0.74
N GLY A 164 -11.04 -24.65 -1.08
CA GLY A 164 -12.43 -24.78 -1.52
C GLY A 164 -12.60 -24.51 -3.01
N ASP A 165 -13.67 -23.80 -3.37
CA ASP A 165 -13.97 -23.47 -4.76
C ASP A 165 -12.96 -22.47 -5.35
N HIS A 166 -12.73 -22.55 -6.67
CA HIS A 166 -11.80 -21.70 -7.45
C HIS A 166 -10.33 -21.73 -6.99
N ALA A 167 -9.93 -22.75 -6.23
CA ALA A 167 -8.58 -22.94 -5.71
C ALA A 167 -7.77 -24.01 -6.47
N GLU A 168 -8.09 -24.25 -7.74
CA GLU A 168 -7.46 -25.28 -8.56
C GLU A 168 -5.92 -25.15 -8.60
N PRO A 169 -5.18 -26.27 -8.62
CA PRO A 169 -5.65 -27.66 -8.68
C PRO A 169 -6.03 -28.28 -7.32
N TYR A 170 -6.09 -27.48 -6.24
CA TYR A 170 -6.27 -27.98 -4.89
C TYR A 170 -7.73 -28.00 -4.47
N LYS A 171 -8.15 -29.10 -3.83
CA LYS A 171 -9.46 -29.23 -3.17
C LYS A 171 -9.35 -30.10 -1.93
N GLY A 172 -9.80 -29.59 -0.78
CA GLY A 172 -9.63 -30.24 0.53
C GLY A 172 -8.39 -29.78 1.30
N ASP A 173 -7.89 -30.62 2.21
CA ASP A 173 -6.80 -30.30 3.13
C ASP A 173 -5.42 -30.68 2.58
N TYR A 174 -4.49 -29.74 2.62
CA TYR A 174 -3.11 -29.85 2.13
C TYR A 174 -2.13 -29.26 3.15
N LYS A 175 -0.93 -29.81 3.15
CA LYS A 175 0.20 -29.27 3.92
C LYS A 175 1.38 -29.02 3.00
N GLY A 176 2.21 -28.07 3.40
CA GLY A 176 3.45 -27.75 2.70
C GLY A 176 4.36 -26.95 3.62
N LYS A 177 5.37 -26.33 3.01
CA LYS A 177 6.29 -25.45 3.73
C LYS A 177 6.66 -24.29 2.82
N LEU A 178 6.62 -23.08 3.37
CA LEU A 178 7.21 -21.92 2.72
C LEU A 178 8.71 -22.16 2.55
N SER A 179 9.23 -21.84 1.37
CA SER A 179 10.68 -21.69 1.17
C SER A 179 11.22 -20.54 2.02
N SER A 180 12.52 -20.51 2.28
CA SER A 180 13.16 -19.43 3.04
C SER A 180 12.84 -18.04 2.47
N SER A 181 12.89 -17.88 1.14
CA SER A 181 12.56 -16.61 0.46
C SER A 181 11.09 -16.20 0.65
N GLN A 182 10.16 -17.16 0.67
CA GLN A 182 8.75 -16.88 0.95
C GLN A 182 8.54 -16.48 2.41
N THR A 183 9.20 -17.16 3.35
CA THR A 183 9.17 -16.81 4.77
C THR A 183 9.77 -15.42 5.01
N ASP A 184 10.86 -15.08 4.34
CA ASP A 184 11.48 -13.75 4.42
C ASP A 184 10.55 -12.67 3.86
N SER A 185 9.87 -12.96 2.74
CA SER A 185 8.88 -12.06 2.15
C SER A 185 7.69 -11.84 3.09
N LEU A 186 7.15 -12.90 3.69
CA LEU A 186 6.08 -12.81 4.68
C LEU A 186 6.51 -11.97 5.88
N ASN A 187 7.69 -12.25 6.45
CA ASN A 187 8.25 -11.49 7.58
C ASN A 187 8.46 -10.02 7.22
N TYR A 188 8.98 -9.74 6.03
CA TYR A 188 9.14 -8.39 5.52
C TYR A 188 7.81 -7.66 5.46
N LEU A 189 6.79 -8.27 4.85
CA LEU A 189 5.45 -7.69 4.72
C LEU A 189 4.82 -7.42 6.09
N LEU A 190 4.85 -8.40 7.01
CA LEU A 190 4.33 -8.24 8.36
C LEU A 190 4.96 -7.06 9.09
N LYS A 191 6.29 -6.92 9.00
CA LYS A 191 7.03 -5.83 9.67
C LYS A 191 6.77 -4.46 9.04
N HIS A 192 6.42 -4.39 7.76
CA HIS A 192 6.07 -3.14 7.09
C HIS A 192 4.57 -2.81 7.11
N SER A 193 3.73 -3.73 7.57
CA SER A 193 2.27 -3.61 7.45
C SER A 193 1.60 -2.70 8.50
N GLU A 194 2.37 -2.02 9.36
CA GLU A 194 1.82 -1.11 10.39
C GLU A 194 0.72 -1.76 11.26
N LEU A 195 0.84 -3.07 11.51
CA LEU A 195 -0.22 -3.93 12.06
C LEU A 195 -0.82 -3.42 13.38
N LYS A 196 -0.04 -2.73 14.21
CA LYS A 196 -0.52 -2.13 15.47
C LYS A 196 -1.62 -1.10 15.27
N LYS A 197 -1.62 -0.39 14.13
CA LYS A 197 -2.66 0.59 13.78
C LYS A 197 -3.97 -0.07 13.34
N MET A 198 -3.95 -1.37 13.05
CA MET A 198 -5.13 -2.15 12.66
C MET A 198 -5.92 -2.68 13.86
N ASN A 199 -5.46 -2.44 15.10
CA ASN A 199 -6.23 -2.82 16.28
C ASN A 199 -7.55 -2.03 16.31
N ASN A 200 -8.68 -2.74 16.34
CA ASN A 200 -10.03 -2.17 16.25
C ASN A 200 -10.30 -1.37 14.97
N TRP A 201 -9.50 -1.57 13.92
CA TRP A 201 -9.81 -0.99 12.63
C TRP A 201 -11.00 -1.73 12.02
N GLU A 202 -11.94 -0.96 11.49
CA GLU A 202 -13.11 -1.46 10.78
C GLU A 202 -13.15 -0.83 9.39
N GLN A 203 -13.56 -1.62 8.40
CA GLN A 203 -13.73 -1.14 7.05
C GLN A 203 -14.95 -0.20 6.97
N GLY A 204 -14.74 1.01 6.47
CA GLY A 204 -15.81 2.03 6.41
C GLY A 204 -16.84 1.81 5.30
N ASN A 205 -16.47 1.13 4.21
CA ASN A 205 -17.33 0.87 3.06
C ASN A 205 -17.41 -0.63 2.78
N GLN A 206 -18.30 -1.09 1.91
CA GLN A 206 -18.32 -2.48 1.43
C GLN A 206 -18.25 -2.46 -0.10
N VAL A 207 -17.37 -3.28 -0.68
CA VAL A 207 -17.27 -3.42 -2.12
C VAL A 207 -18.15 -4.59 -2.57
N ALA A 208 -19.15 -4.30 -3.41
CA ALA A 208 -20.00 -5.33 -3.98
C ALA A 208 -19.18 -6.29 -4.85
N ASP A 209 -19.53 -7.58 -4.80
CA ASP A 209 -18.89 -8.65 -5.57
C ASP A 209 -17.37 -8.81 -5.36
N ALA A 210 -16.82 -8.27 -4.27
CA ALA A 210 -15.46 -8.52 -3.82
C ALA A 210 -15.43 -9.67 -2.78
N PRO A 211 -14.38 -10.52 -2.79
CA PRO A 211 -14.24 -11.56 -1.78
C PRO A 211 -13.95 -10.93 -0.41
N ASN A 212 -14.51 -11.52 0.63
CA ASN A 212 -14.20 -11.17 2.01
C ASN A 212 -12.93 -11.88 2.45
N TYR A 213 -12.03 -11.12 3.04
CA TYR A 213 -10.80 -11.60 3.66
C TYR A 213 -10.92 -11.49 5.17
N TYR A 214 -10.61 -12.58 5.86
CA TYR A 214 -10.36 -12.58 7.29
C TYR A 214 -8.88 -12.87 7.51
N PHE A 215 -8.22 -12.03 8.29
CA PHE A 215 -6.80 -12.17 8.59
C PHE A 215 -6.59 -12.01 10.08
N ALA A 216 -5.95 -13.01 10.70
CA ALA A 216 -5.64 -13.00 12.11
C ALA A 216 -4.20 -13.39 12.40
N ILE A 217 -3.61 -12.74 13.41
CA ILE A 217 -2.25 -13.00 13.87
C ILE A 217 -2.28 -13.21 15.38
N ASP A 218 -1.78 -14.37 15.80
CA ASP A 218 -1.41 -14.65 17.18
C ASP A 218 0.06 -14.22 17.37
N PHE A 219 0.32 -13.18 18.18
CA PHE A 219 1.68 -12.67 18.40
C PHE A 219 2.40 -13.42 19.53
N THR A 220 3.71 -13.70 19.38
CA THR A 220 4.50 -14.48 20.36
C THR A 220 4.59 -13.80 21.73
N ASN A 221 4.84 -12.48 21.74
CA ASN A 221 5.18 -11.77 22.96
C ASN A 221 3.98 -11.16 23.68
N THR A 222 2.76 -11.39 23.17
CA THR A 222 1.54 -10.82 23.75
C THR A 222 0.37 -11.79 23.59
N LYS A 223 -0.49 -11.95 24.60
CA LYS A 223 -1.81 -12.58 24.43
C LYS A 223 -2.75 -11.81 23.49
N LYS A 224 -2.28 -10.73 22.85
CA LYS A 224 -3.07 -9.92 21.92
C LYS A 224 -3.16 -10.66 20.60
N LYS A 225 -4.38 -10.73 20.08
CA LYS A 225 -4.68 -11.20 18.74
C LYS A 225 -5.05 -9.99 17.91
N LEU A 226 -4.51 -9.90 16.70
CA LEU A 226 -5.04 -9.01 15.69
C LEU A 226 -6.00 -9.81 14.84
N SER A 227 -7.19 -9.27 14.60
CA SER A 227 -8.18 -9.83 13.67
C SER A 227 -8.67 -8.70 12.78
N ILE A 228 -8.64 -8.91 11.47
CA ILE A 228 -9.07 -7.94 10.46
C ILE A 228 -10.03 -8.66 9.52
N THR A 229 -11.17 -8.03 9.25
CA THR A 229 -12.11 -8.47 8.21
C THR A 229 -12.28 -7.34 7.20
N THR A 230 -12.10 -7.65 5.91
CA THR A 230 -12.10 -6.64 4.85
C THR A 230 -12.38 -7.27 3.48
N ASN A 231 -13.10 -6.59 2.61
CA ASN A 231 -13.14 -6.89 1.17
C ASN A 231 -12.45 -5.80 0.32
N GLU A 232 -11.89 -4.78 0.99
CA GLU A 232 -11.08 -3.71 0.42
C GLU A 232 -9.87 -3.43 1.34
N PRO A 233 -8.82 -4.26 1.28
CA PRO A 233 -7.68 -4.15 2.20
C PRO A 233 -7.01 -2.78 2.11
N PRO A 234 -6.75 -2.09 3.24
CA PRO A 234 -6.05 -0.80 3.20
C PRO A 234 -4.60 -0.98 2.73
N LEU A 235 -4.00 0.12 2.25
CA LEU A 235 -2.68 0.14 1.63
C LEU A 235 -1.60 -0.56 2.48
N ASN A 236 -1.66 -0.42 3.80
CA ASN A 236 -0.65 -0.99 4.69
C ASN A 236 -0.67 -2.51 4.72
N ILE A 237 -1.77 -3.19 4.40
CA ILE A 237 -1.84 -4.66 4.40
C ILE A 237 -2.11 -5.26 3.01
N ILE A 238 -2.32 -4.45 1.97
CA ILE A 238 -2.71 -4.96 0.65
C ILE A 238 -1.69 -5.96 0.08
N ASP A 239 -0.39 -5.67 0.22
CA ASP A 239 0.67 -6.57 -0.25
C ASP A 239 0.71 -7.88 0.56
N LEU A 240 0.40 -7.81 1.87
CA LEU A 240 0.31 -8.97 2.74
C LEU A 240 -0.89 -9.85 2.38
N VAL A 241 -2.06 -9.26 2.14
CA VAL A 241 -3.26 -9.98 1.67
C VAL A 241 -2.99 -10.63 0.30
N ASN A 242 -2.38 -9.89 -0.63
CA ASN A 242 -1.99 -10.43 -1.94
C ASN A 242 -0.98 -11.59 -1.84
N PHE A 243 -0.04 -11.50 -0.89
CA PHE A 243 0.84 -12.62 -0.58
C PHE A 243 0.03 -13.84 -0.13
N MET A 244 -0.89 -13.68 0.82
CA MET A 244 -1.71 -14.80 1.31
C MET A 244 -2.53 -15.45 0.19
N ILE A 245 -3.25 -14.65 -0.61
CA ILE A 245 -4.11 -15.13 -1.71
C ILE A 245 -3.30 -15.89 -2.76
N SER A 246 -2.08 -15.44 -3.06
CA SER A 246 -1.26 -16.06 -4.11
C SER A 246 -0.33 -17.16 -3.62
N SER A 247 -0.13 -17.29 -2.30
CA SER A 247 0.87 -18.19 -1.71
C SER A 247 0.61 -19.66 -2.06
N TYR A 248 -0.65 -20.12 -2.05
CA TYR A 248 -1.00 -21.51 -2.32
C TYR A 248 -0.55 -22.01 -3.70
N LYS A 249 -0.47 -21.12 -4.70
CA LYS A 249 0.00 -21.45 -6.06
C LYS A 249 1.52 -21.64 -6.14
N LYS A 250 2.25 -21.19 -5.11
CA LYS A 250 3.72 -21.12 -5.08
C LYS A 250 4.33 -22.04 -4.02
N VAL A 251 3.52 -22.66 -3.18
CA VAL A 251 3.96 -23.61 -2.16
C VAL A 251 3.82 -25.02 -2.72
N ASN A 252 4.83 -25.86 -2.50
CA ASN A 252 4.72 -27.28 -2.82
C ASN A 252 3.82 -27.95 -1.78
N LEU A 253 2.58 -28.23 -2.20
CA LEU A 253 1.53 -28.76 -1.34
C LEU A 253 1.31 -30.25 -1.58
N VAL A 254 1.14 -30.99 -0.50
CA VAL A 254 0.79 -32.42 -0.51
C VAL A 254 -0.52 -32.64 0.26
N PRO A 255 -1.40 -33.54 -0.21
CA PRO A 255 -2.65 -33.84 0.50
C PRO A 255 -2.38 -34.31 1.93
N VAL A 256 -3.23 -33.90 2.87
CA VAL A 256 -3.24 -34.47 4.22
C VAL A 256 -4.00 -35.80 4.16
N ILE A 257 -3.26 -36.91 4.17
CA ILE A 257 -3.87 -38.25 4.22
C ILE A 257 -4.42 -38.46 5.63
N ASN A 258 -5.74 -38.33 5.76
CA ASN A 258 -6.43 -38.74 6.97
C ASN A 258 -6.53 -40.27 6.97
N ASN A 259 -5.65 -40.94 7.71
CA ASN A 259 -5.86 -42.36 8.05
C ASN A 259 -7.04 -42.41 9.02
N LYS A 260 -8.25 -42.57 8.47
CA LYS A 260 -9.44 -42.96 9.23
C LYS A 260 -9.42 -44.45 9.51
#